data_AF-A0A1H9U7V7-F1
#
_entry.id   AF-A0A1H9U7V7-F1
#
_cell.length_a   1.000
_cell.length_b   1.000
_cell.length_c   1.000
_cell.angle_alpha   90.00
_cell.angle_beta   90.00
_cell.angle_gamma   90.00
#
_symmetry.space_group_name_H-M   'P 1'
#
loop_
_entity.id
_entity.type
_entity.pdbx_description
1 polymer ?
#
loop_
_entity_poly.entity_id
_entity_poly.type
_entity_poly.pdbx_seq_one_letter_code
_entity_poly.pdbx_strand_id
1 'polypeptide(L)' 'MDRLIQQSINLYLQRIYDPTFSENNYGFRPKRRAHDAVLKAKQYINEGYTWVVDIDLEKFFDKVRQPKADFL' A
#
# COMPACT_ATOMS: atom_id res chain seq x y z
N MET A 1 14.33 0.90 -21.28
CA MET A 1 14.94 1.96 -20.45
C MET A 1 13.97 2.44 -19.38
N ASP A 2 12.71 2.67 -19.72
CA ASP A 2 11.69 3.26 -18.82
C ASP A 2 11.51 2.52 -17.49
N ARG A 3 11.50 1.18 -17.51
CA ARG A 3 11.41 0.37 -16.28
C ARG A 3 12.57 0.64 -15.32
N LEU A 4 13.78 0.88 -15.83
CA LEU A 4 14.96 1.17 -15.00
C LEU A 4 14.81 2.52 -14.31
N ILE A 5 14.34 3.54 -15.05
CA ILE A 5 14.07 4.88 -14.52
C ILE A 5 12.93 4.83 -13.50
N GLN A 6 11.84 4.13 -13.80
CA GLN A 6 10.73 3.97 -12.85
C GLN A 6 11.16 3.26 -11.56
N GLN A 7 12.03 2.25 -11.68
CA GLN A 7 12.56 1.54 -10.51
C GLN A 7 13.47 2.45 -9.65
N SER A 8 14.33 3.27 -10.26
CA SER A 8 15.20 4.18 -9.50
C SER A 8 14.40 5.25 -8.77
N ILE A 9 13.39 5.84 -9.43
CA ILE A 9 12.44 6.78 -8.80
C ILE A 9 11.71 6.10 -7.64
N ASN A 10 11.19 4.89 -7.85
CA ASN A 10 10.48 4.14 -6.83
C ASN A 10 11.35 3.87 -5.59
N LEU A 11 12.63 3.49 -5.76
CA LEU A 11 13.55 3.27 -4.63
C LEU A 11 13.75 4.56 -3.80
N TYR A 12 13.87 5.71 -4.47
CA TYR A 12 14.01 7.00 -3.79
C TYR A 12 12.73 7.38 -3.03
N LEU A 13 11.58 7.30 -3.71
CA LEU A 13 10.27 7.63 -3.12
C LEU A 13 9.90 6.70 -1.97
N GLN A 14 10.21 5.40 -2.07
CA GLN A 14 9.98 4.44 -1.00
C GLN A 14 10.68 4.84 0.30
N ARG A 15 11.91 5.35 0.23
CA ARG A 15 12.63 5.81 1.43
C ARG A 15 11.94 6.98 2.13
N ILE A 16 11.22 7.81 1.38
CA ILE A 16 10.50 8.98 1.89
C ILE A 16 9.13 8.57 2.44
N TYR A 17 8.37 7.79 1.69
CA TYR A 17 6.97 7.47 2.03
C TYR A 17 6.81 6.26 2.95
N ASP A 18 7.70 5.27 2.90
CA ASP A 18 7.53 4.05 3.70
C ASP A 18 7.39 4.31 5.22
N PRO A 19 8.15 5.24 5.83
CA PRO A 19 7.99 5.59 7.24
C PRO A 19 6.66 6.27 7.58
N THR A 20 5.96 6.83 6.59
CA THR A 20 4.68 7.54 6.79
C THR A 20 3.47 6.61 6.70
N PHE A 21 3.64 5.39 6.18
CA PHE A 21 2.54 4.44 6.08
C PHE A 21 2.17 3.83 7.44
N SER A 22 0.88 3.54 7.60
CA SER A 22 0.37 2.79 8.75
C SER A 22 1.11 1.49 8.96
N GLU A 23 1.27 1.09 10.22
CA GLU A 23 1.84 -0.22 10.60
C GLU A 23 1.01 -1.40 10.08
N ASN A 24 -0.30 -1.19 9.86
CA ASN A 24 -1.22 -2.19 9.31
C ASN A 24 -1.28 -2.16 7.78
N ASN A 25 -0.42 -1.39 7.11
CA ASN A 25 -0.25 -1.47 5.65
C ASN A 25 0.83 -2.51 5.31
N TYR A 26 0.41 -3.59 4.67
CA TYR A 26 1.27 -4.72 4.28
C TYR A 26 1.48 -4.83 2.76
N GLY A 27 0.79 -4.01 1.96
CA GLY A 27 0.82 -4.09 0.50
C GLY A 27 2.00 -3.33 -0.08
N PHE A 28 2.71 -3.92 -1.04
CA PHE A 28 3.75 -3.26 -1.86
C PHE A 28 4.88 -2.58 -1.06
N ARG A 29 5.15 -3.02 0.18
CA ARG A 29 6.16 -2.43 1.06
C ARG A 29 7.38 -3.34 1.25
N PRO A 30 8.59 -2.76 1.36
CA PRO A 30 9.77 -3.51 1.74
C PRO A 30 9.58 -4.20 3.09
N LYS A 31 10.01 -5.47 3.20
CA LYS A 31 9.98 -6.26 4.45
C LYS A 31 8.58 -6.47 5.06
N ARG A 32 7.51 -6.21 4.33
CA ARG A 32 6.12 -6.57 4.70
C ARG A 32 5.58 -7.56 3.68
N ARG A 33 4.88 -8.59 4.13
CA ARG A 33 4.33 -9.65 3.27
C ARG A 33 2.87 -9.92 3.62
N ALA A 34 2.14 -10.53 2.70
CA ALA A 34 0.73 -10.91 2.91
C ALA A 34 0.54 -11.79 4.16
N HIS A 35 1.51 -12.66 4.49
CA HIS A 35 1.48 -13.46 5.71
C HIS A 35 1.42 -12.62 6.98
N ASP A 36 2.08 -11.46 7.03
CA ASP A 36 2.04 -10.57 8.19
C ASP A 36 0.63 -10.00 8.39
N ALA A 37 -0.08 -9.69 7.29
CA ALA A 37 -1.47 -9.25 7.33
C ALA A 37 -2.39 -10.35 7.87
N VAL A 38 -2.20 -11.60 7.44
CA VAL A 38 -2.97 -12.76 7.91
C VAL A 38 -2.72 -13.00 9.40
N LEU A 39 -1.48 -12.91 9.85
CA LEU A 39 -1.14 -13.06 11.28
C LEU A 39 -1.82 -11.96 12.11
N LYS A 40 -1.85 -10.72 11.62
CA LYS A 40 -2.54 -9.62 12.29
C LYS A 40 -4.05 -9.82 12.34
N ALA A 41 -4.67 -10.27 11.24
CA ALA A 41 -6.08 -10.61 11.21
C ALA A 41 -6.43 -11.72 12.22
N LYS A 42 -5.58 -12.76 12.31
CA LYS A 42 -5.73 -13.83 13.30
C LYS A 42 -5.63 -13.32 14.74
N GLN A 43 -4.75 -12.35 15.00
CA GLN A 43 -4.66 -11.70 16.31
C GLN A 43 -6.00 -11.03 16.69
N TYR A 44 -6.61 -10.27 15.78
CA TYR A 44 -7.91 -9.63 16.06
C TYR A 44 -9.03 -10.64 16.34
N ILE A 45 -9.07 -11.73 15.59
CA ILE A 45 -10.04 -12.81 15.86
C ILE A 45 -9.86 -13.37 17.27
N ASN A 46 -8.61 -13.62 17.69
CA ASN A 46 -8.28 -14.13 19.02
C ASN A 46 -8.59 -13.12 20.15
N GLU A 47 -8.57 -11.81 19.85
CA GLU A 47 -8.96 -10.73 20.77
C GLU A 47 -10.49 -10.55 20.88
N GLY A 48 -11.28 -11.31 20.09
CA GLY A 48 -12.74 -11.31 20.15
C GLY A 48 -13.43 -10.48 19.07
N TYR A 49 -12.68 -9.92 18.11
CA TYR A 49 -13.25 -9.23 16.95
C TYR A 49 -13.71 -10.26 15.91
N THR A 50 -15.01 -10.57 15.91
CA THR A 50 -15.61 -11.66 15.10
C THR A 50 -16.29 -11.18 13.82
N TRP A 51 -16.40 -9.86 13.62
CA TRP A 51 -17.00 -9.26 12.44
C TRP A 51 -15.94 -8.55 11.60
N VAL A 52 -15.98 -8.79 10.29
CA VAL A 52 -15.08 -8.18 9.31
C VAL A 52 -15.89 -7.30 8.37
N VAL A 53 -15.41 -6.09 8.11
CA VAL A 53 -15.91 -5.23 7.04
C VAL A 53 -14.90 -5.27 5.91
N ASP A 54 -15.28 -5.90 4.81
CA ASP A 54 -14.45 -5.96 3.60
C ASP A 54 -14.80 -4.79 2.66
N ILE A 55 -13.78 -4.03 2.28
CA ILE A 55 -13.92 -2.86 1.41
C ILE A 55 -12.87 -2.98 0.31
N ASP A 56 -13.33 -3.11 -0.93
CA ASP A 56 -12.46 -3.09 -2.11
C ASP A 56 -12.77 -1.89 -3.02
N LEU A 57 -11.72 -1.32 -3.61
CA LEU A 57 -11.82 -0.18 -4.52
C LEU A 57 -11.72 -0.67 -5.96
N GLU A 58 -12.88 -0.73 -6.64
CA GLU A 58 -12.93 -1.09 -8.05
C GLU A 58 -12.12 -0.11 -8.90
N LYS A 59 -11.19 -0.63 -9.73
CA LYS A 59 -10.34 0.15 -10.66
C LYS A 59 -9.54 1.26 -9.98
N PHE A 60 -8.88 0.95 -8.86
CA PHE A 60 -8.05 1.89 -8.11
C PHE A 60 -7.15 2.74 -9.01
N PHE A 61 -6.34 2.12 -9.88
CA PHE A 61 -5.39 2.85 -10.73
C PHE A 61 -6.03 3.75 -11.79
N ASP A 62 -7.20 3.38 -12.32
CA ASP A 62 -7.92 4.20 -13.32
C ASP A 62 -8.64 5.39 -12.67
N LYS A 63 -9.05 5.23 -11.40
CA LYS A 63 -9.81 6.25 -10.65
C LYS A 63 -8.90 7.22 -9.88
N VAL A 64 -7.59 6.99 -9.83
CA VAL A 64 -6.64 7.97 -9.28
C VAL A 64 -6.64 9.20 -10.18
N ARG A 65 -7.23 10.29 -9.68
CA ARG A 65 -7.30 11.57 -10.38
C ARG A 65 -5.88 12.09 -10.56
N GLN A 66 -5.39 12.09 -11.80
CA GLN A 66 -4.13 12.73 -12.13
C GLN A 66 -4.35 14.25 -12.07
N PRO A 67 -3.61 14.99 -11.22
CA PRO A 67 -3.57 16.44 -11.35
C PRO A 67 -3.10 16.74 -12.77
N LYS A 68 -3.82 17.59 -13.51
CA LYS A 68 -3.25 18.15 -14.73
C LYS A 68 -1.98 18.89 -14.30
N ALA A 69 -0.89 18.61 -15.00
CA ALA A 69 0.31 19.42 -14.90
C ALA A 69 0.03 20.76 -15.59
N ASP A 70 -0.80 21.61 -14.96
CA ASP A 70 -1.00 23.01 -15.36
C ASP A 70 0.20 23.84 -14.82
N PHE A 71 1.41 23.36 -15.09
CA PHE A 71 2.67 24.10 -14.93
C PHE A 71 3.34 24.22 -16.30
N LEU A 72 2.59 24.74 -17.27
CA LEU A 72 3.07 25.48 -18.43
C LEU A 72 2.03 26.55 -18.76
#